data_AF-A0A4Y4XL78-F1
#
_entry.id   AF-A0A4Y4XL78-F1
#
_cell.length_a   1.000
_cell.length_b   1.000
_cell.length_c   1.000
_cell.angle_alpha   90.00
_cell.angle_beta   90.00
_cell.angle_gamma   90.00
#
_symmetry.space_group_name_H-M   'P 1'
#
loop_
_entity.id
_entity.type
_entity.pdbx_description
1 polymer ?
#
loop_
_entity_poly.entity_id
_entity_poly.type
_entity_poly.pdbx_seq_one_letter_code
_entity_poly.pdbx_strand_id
1 'polypeptide(L)' 'MHYSYEAFLKDSLELVKQVERLCGVPEALVCVMRGGMTLAHFLSLHWDLREVYGINAISYDT' A
#
# COMPACT_ATOMS: atom_id res chain seq x y z
N MET A 1 13.58 15.10 -7.09
CA MET A 1 13.30 14.65 -5.71
C MET A 1 13.71 13.19 -5.60
N HIS A 2 14.48 12.82 -4.57
CA HIS A 2 14.88 11.44 -4.33
C HIS A 2 14.14 10.93 -3.09
N TYR A 3 13.29 9.93 -3.27
CA TYR A 3 12.59 9.27 -2.17
C TYR A 3 13.39 8.03 -1.78
N SER A 4 13.98 8.03 -0.58
CA SER A 4 14.81 6.92 -0.12
C SER A 4 13.96 5.75 0.36
N TYR A 5 14.54 4.56 0.33
CA TYR A 5 13.91 3.36 0.88
C TYR A 5 13.60 3.49 2.38
N GLU A 6 14.47 4.16 3.13
CA GLU A 6 14.27 4.41 4.57
C GLU A 6 13.06 5.29 4.83
N ALA A 7 12.86 6.33 4.01
CA ALA A 7 11.66 7.16 4.08
C ALA A 7 10.40 6.35 3.74
N PHE A 8 10.46 5.54 2.68
CA PHE A 8 9.39 4.62 2.30
C PHE A 8 8.98 3.67 3.43
N LEU A 9 9.97 3.06 4.09
CA LEU A 9 9.71 2.12 5.17
C LEU A 9 9.05 2.82 6.36
N LYS A 10 9.54 4.00 6.73
CA LYS A 10 8.99 4.80 7.83
C LYS A 10 7.53 5.20 7.55
N ASP A 11 7.26 5.68 6.35
CA ASP A 11 5.92 6.11 5.94
C ASP A 11 4.95 4.93 5.86
N SER A 12 5.42 3.77 5.37
CA SER A 12 4.61 2.54 5.31
C SER A 12 4.22 2.06 6.71
N LEU A 13 5.15 2.09 7.68
CA LEU A 13 4.87 1.72 9.06
C LEU A 13 3.90 2.70 9.75
N GLU A 14 3.98 4.00 9.44
CA GLU A 14 3.01 4.97 9.95
C GLU A 14 1.63 4.74 9.34
N LEU A 15 1.56 4.41 8.06
CA LEU A 15 0.32 4.07 7.37
C LEU A 15 -0.35 2.83 7.98
N VAL A 16 0.42 1.77 8.29
CA VAL A 16 -0.09 0.57 9.00
C VAL A 16 -0.82 0.97 10.28
N LYS A 17 -0.18 1.79 11.13
CA LYS A 17 -0.78 2.23 12.40
C LYS A 17 -2.03 3.07 12.21
N GLN A 18 -2.13 3.80 11.11
CA GLN A 18 -3.33 4.57 10.78
C GLN A 18 -4.47 3.66 10.35
N VAL A 19 -4.19 2.67 9.49
CA VAL A 19 -5.17 1.67 9.05
C VAL A 19 -5.70 0.87 10.24
N GLU A 20 -4.81 0.39 11.12
CA GLU A 20 -5.20 -0.36 12.32
C GLU A 20 -6.09 0.46 13.26
N ARG A 21 -5.86 1.77 13.36
CA ARG A 21 -6.70 2.68 14.15
C ARG A 21 -8.06 2.95 13.49
N LEU A 22 -8.12 2.96 12.15
CA LEU A 22 -9.34 3.30 11.41
C LEU A 22 -10.29 2.11 11.29
N CYS A 23 -9.77 0.95 10.94
CA CYS A 23 -10.59 -0.22 10.61
C CYS A 23 -10.01 -1.55 11.12
N GLY A 24 -8.93 -1.53 11.90
CA GLY A 24 -8.27 -2.74 12.39
C GLY A 24 -7.37 -3.39 11.33
N VAL A 25 -7.14 -4.70 11.48
CA VAL A 25 -6.36 -5.48 10.50
C VAL A 25 -7.24 -5.78 9.30
N PRO A 26 -6.87 -5.35 8.08
CA PRO A 26 -7.67 -5.61 6.89
C PRO A 26 -7.59 -7.09 6.49
N GLU A 27 -8.66 -7.64 5.92
CA GLU A 27 -8.69 -9.02 5.40
C GLU A 27 -8.16 -9.11 3.96
N ALA A 28 -8.24 -8.02 3.19
CA ALA A 28 -7.75 -7.93 1.82
C ALA A 28 -7.26 -6.51 1.51
N LEU A 29 -6.31 -6.41 0.58
CA LEU A 29 -5.75 -5.15 0.09
C LEU A 29 -6.11 -4.96 -1.38
N VAL A 30 -6.56 -3.77 -1.74
CA VAL A 30 -6.81 -3.39 -3.13
C VAL A 30 -5.92 -2.21 -3.50
N CYS A 31 -4.98 -2.44 -4.41
CA CYS A 31 -4.02 -1.43 -4.84
C CYS A 31 -4.40 -0.83 -6.19
N VAL A 32 -4.04 0.44 -6.40
CA VAL A 32 -4.16 1.09 -7.72
C VAL A 32 -2.86 0.88 -8.49
N MET A 33 -2.95 0.16 -9.60
CA MET A 33 -1.80 -0.14 -10.45
C MET A 33 -1.44 1.09 -11.30
N ARG A 34 -0.15 1.38 -11.53
CA ARG A 34 1.05 0.61 -11.14
C ARG A 34 1.68 1.05 -9.80
N GLY A 35 1.53 2.33 -9.45
CA GLY A 35 2.28 2.96 -8.35
C GLY A 35 1.98 2.39 -6.95
N GLY A 36 0.77 1.89 -6.73
CA GLY A 36 0.35 1.33 -5.45
C GLY A 36 0.82 -0.10 -5.18
N MET A 37 1.39 -0.80 -6.18
CA MET A 37 1.73 -2.22 -6.03
C MET A 37 2.85 -2.45 -5.01
N THR A 38 3.89 -1.61 -5.02
CA THR A 38 4.99 -1.72 -4.06
C THR A 38 4.50 -1.48 -2.64
N LEU A 39 3.72 -0.41 -2.42
CA LEU A 39 3.16 -0.12 -1.10
C LEU A 39 2.27 -1.26 -0.60
N ALA A 40 1.36 -1.75 -1.44
CA ALA A 40 0.46 -2.84 -1.08
C ALA A 40 1.21 -4.14 -0.75
N HIS A 41 2.29 -4.45 -1.48
CA HIS A 41 3.12 -5.62 -1.20
C HIS A 41 3.83 -5.51 0.16
N PHE A 42 4.39 -4.35 0.49
CA PHE A 42 5.03 -4.15 1.80
C PHE A 42 4.02 -4.20 2.95
N LEU A 43 2.83 -3.62 2.75
CA LEU A 43 1.75 -3.70 3.73
C LEU A 43 1.25 -5.14 3.92
N SER A 44 1.13 -5.91 2.83
CA SER A 44 0.69 -7.30 2.92
C SER A 44 1.70 -8.18 3.67
N LEU A 45 3.00 -7.90 3.54
CA LEU A 45 4.04 -8.56 4.34
C LEU A 45 3.91 -8.26 5.83
N HIS A 46 3.49 -7.05 6.20
CA HIS A 46 3.33 -6.67 7.61
C HIS A 46 2.19 -7.45 8.29
N TRP A 47 1.08 -7.62 7.59
CA TRP A 47 -0.11 -8.32 8.11
C TRP A 47 -0.20 -9.80 7.72
N ASP A 48 0.83 -10.35 7.06
CA ASP A 48 0.85 -11.71 6.49
C ASP A 48 -0.38 -12.00 5.59
N LEU A 49 -0.78 -11.02 4.79
CA LEU A 49 -1.93 -11.11 3.89
C LEU A 49 -1.52 -11.64 2.52
N ARG A 50 -2.28 -12.63 2.04
CA ARG A 50 -2.15 -13.17 0.67
C ARG A 50 -3.13 -12.55 -0.31
N GLU A 51 -4.23 -12.01 0.20
CA GLU A 51 -5.32 -11.42 -0.57
C GLU A 51 -4.98 -9.99 -0.99
N VAL A 52 -4.13 -9.85 -2.02
CA VAL A 52 -3.74 -8.56 -2.60
C VAL A 52 -4.23 -8.47 -4.04
N TYR A 53 -5.16 -7.55 -4.28
CA TYR A 53 -5.78 -7.30 -5.58
C TYR A 53 -5.32 -5.97 -6.17
N GLY A 54 -5.38 -5.86 -7.49
CA GLY A 54 -4.99 -4.65 -8.22
C GLY A 54 -6.10 -4.15 -9.13
N ILE A 55 -6.39 -2.85 -9.06
CA ILE A 55 -7.25 -2.14 -10.02
C ILE A 55 -6.35 -1.34 -10.95
N ASN A 56 -6.50 -1.55 -12.27
CA ASN A 56 -5.75 -0.79 -13.26
C ASN A 56 -6.43 0.56 -13.51
N ALA A 57 -5.74 1.66 -13.22
CA ALA A 57 -6.20 3.01 -13.51
C ALA A 57 -5.44 3.57 -14.70
N ILE A 58 -6.16 3.85 -15.79
CA ILE A 58 -5.61 4.48 -16.99
C ILE A 58 -6.18 5.89 -17.05
N SER A 59 -5.31 6.88 -16.87
CA SER A 59 -5.65 8.29 -17.08
C SER A 59 -5.35 8.66 -18.52
N TYR A 60 -6.31 9.26 -19.21
CA TYR A 60 -6.10 9.88 -20.52
C TYR A 60 -5.91 11.37 -20.29
N ASP A 61 -4.79 11.93 -20.74
CA ASP A 61 -4.65 13.38 -20.89
C ASP A 61 -5.59 13.82 -22.02
N THR A 62 -6.45 14.80 -21.74
CA THR A 62 -7.39 15.36 -22.73
C THR A 62 -6.81 16.62 -23.34
#